data_AF-A0A6M0GGH2-F1
#
_entry.id   AF-A0A6M0GGH2-F1
#
_cell.length_a   1.000
_cell.length_b   1.000
_cell.length_c   1.000
_cell.angle_alpha   90.00
_cell.angle_beta   90.00
_cell.angle_gamma   90.00
#
_symmetry.space_group_name_H-M   'P 1'
#
loop_
_entity.id
_entity.type
_entity.pdbx_description
1 polymer ?
#
loop_
_entity_poly.entity_id
_entity_poly.type
_entity_poly.pdbx_seq_one_letter_code
_entity_poly.pdbx_strand_id
1 'polypeptide(L)'
;MLSDASCVPGDIRYPNDLGILNEARVASEEIIDNLYEAVREKVKKKPKTYRKLARKDYLKVAKKRKPRTKQRKKAIKKQLQYLKRNLGHIEQLMQAGALLEGLSAAQYKRLLVITEVYRQQQVMYQKKSQRIDDRIVSISQPHIRPIVRGKAGTSVEFGAKISVSCLDEYAFLYRVSWDNFNESVDLKEQIE
;
A
#
# COMPACT_ATOMS: atom_id res chain seq x y z
N MET A 1 -21.95 22.13 -23.16
CA MET A 1 -20.82 21.30 -22.70
C MET A 1 -21.19 20.65 -21.39
N LEU A 2 -21.10 19.32 -21.31
CA LEU A 2 -21.32 18.57 -20.07
C LEU A 2 -19.96 18.19 -19.49
N SER A 3 -19.72 18.42 -18.21
CA SER A 3 -18.49 18.02 -17.53
C SER A 3 -18.82 17.06 -16.40
N ASP A 4 -18.07 15.96 -16.31
CA ASP A 4 -18.16 15.00 -15.23
C ASP A 4 -16.76 14.54 -14.81
N ALA A 5 -16.63 14.06 -13.57
CA ALA A 5 -15.43 13.37 -13.15
C ALA A 5 -15.72 11.94 -12.72
N SER A 6 -14.80 11.06 -13.08
CA SER A 6 -14.92 9.63 -12.86
C SER A 6 -13.59 9.05 -12.35
N CYS A 7 -13.65 7.90 -11.68
CA CYS A 7 -12.45 7.14 -11.37
C CYS A 7 -12.26 6.07 -12.44
N VAL A 8 -11.11 6.09 -13.11
CA VAL A 8 -10.67 4.97 -13.95
C VAL A 8 -10.12 3.91 -13.02
N PRO A 9 -10.75 2.72 -12.90
CA PRO A 9 -10.32 1.71 -11.94
C PRO A 9 -8.92 1.20 -12.29
N GLY A 10 -8.03 1.19 -11.30
CA GLY A 10 -6.74 0.54 -11.41
C GLY A 10 -6.89 -0.98 -11.27
N ASP A 11 -6.03 -1.72 -11.96
CA ASP A 11 -5.98 -3.18 -11.84
C ASP A 11 -5.27 -3.60 -10.54
N ILE A 12 -5.96 -3.39 -9.42
CA ILE A 12 -5.54 -3.83 -8.10
C ILE A 12 -6.62 -4.62 -7.40
N ARG A 13 -6.20 -5.59 -6.60
CA ARG A 13 -7.10 -6.27 -5.67
C ARG A 13 -7.68 -5.25 -4.69
N TYR A 14 -8.97 -5.41 -4.36
CA TYR A 14 -9.63 -4.57 -3.36
C TYR A 14 -8.78 -4.46 -2.06
N PRO A 15 -8.28 -3.26 -1.74
CA PRO A 15 -7.33 -3.05 -0.66
C PRO A 15 -7.90 -3.36 0.72
N ASN A 16 -7.10 -3.99 1.57
CA ASN A 16 -7.38 -4.10 2.99
C ASN A 16 -6.09 -4.12 3.81
N ASP A 17 -6.13 -3.49 4.98
CA ASP A 17 -4.96 -3.31 5.86
C ASP A 17 -4.23 -4.61 6.18
N LEU A 18 -4.98 -5.68 6.44
CA LEU A 18 -4.40 -6.98 6.81
C LEU A 18 -3.66 -7.62 5.62
N GLY A 19 -4.22 -7.51 4.41
CA GLY A 19 -3.62 -8.01 3.17
C GLY A 19 -2.34 -7.27 2.84
N ILE A 20 -2.40 -5.93 2.81
CA ILE A 20 -1.25 -5.07 2.52
C ILE A 20 -0.10 -5.34 3.51
N LEU A 21 -0.40 -5.44 4.81
CA LEU A 21 0.63 -5.76 5.81
C LEU A 21 1.25 -7.16 5.61
N ASN A 22 0.46 -8.14 5.18
CA ASN A 22 1.00 -9.46 4.86
C ASN A 22 1.88 -9.42 3.61
N GLU A 23 1.49 -8.69 2.56
CA GLU A 23 2.31 -8.50 1.37
C GLU A 23 3.62 -7.80 1.70
N ALA A 24 3.58 -6.73 2.51
CA ALA A 24 4.75 -6.03 3.00
C ALA A 24 5.67 -6.95 3.82
N ARG A 25 5.08 -7.79 4.69
CA ARG A 25 5.84 -8.80 5.45
C ARG A 25 6.56 -9.78 4.50
N VAL A 26 5.88 -10.34 3.51
CA VAL A 26 6.51 -11.27 2.56
C VAL A 26 7.63 -10.58 1.78
N ALA A 27 7.39 -9.37 1.26
CA ALA A 27 8.41 -8.60 0.56
C ALA A 27 9.64 -8.32 1.45
N SER A 28 9.44 -7.94 2.72
CA SER A 28 10.54 -7.73 3.66
C SER A 28 11.33 -9.01 3.95
N GLU A 29 10.68 -10.17 3.90
CA GLU A 29 11.33 -11.47 4.11
C GLU A 29 12.26 -11.82 2.95
N GLU A 30 11.88 -11.51 1.72
CA GLU A 30 12.70 -11.67 0.51
C GLU A 30 13.90 -10.70 0.54
N ILE A 31 13.67 -9.44 0.93
CA ILE A 31 14.75 -8.44 1.06
C ILE A 31 15.78 -8.88 2.10
N ILE A 32 15.35 -9.40 3.25
CA ILE A 32 16.25 -9.97 4.27
C ILE A 32 17.04 -11.15 3.70
N ASP A 33 16.44 -11.98 2.86
CA ASP A 33 17.17 -13.09 2.23
C ASP A 33 18.32 -12.55 1.39
N ASN A 34 18.06 -11.60 0.51
CA ASN A 34 19.08 -11.05 -0.40
C ASN A 34 20.17 -10.28 0.33
N LEU A 35 19.79 -9.41 1.28
CA LEU A 35 20.77 -8.65 2.06
C LEU A 35 21.65 -9.57 2.90
N TYR A 36 21.08 -10.62 3.48
CA TYR A 36 21.88 -11.59 4.25
C TYR A 36 22.89 -12.32 3.37
N GLU A 37 22.52 -12.71 2.15
CA GLU A 37 23.47 -13.36 1.24
C GLU A 37 24.69 -12.47 0.95
N ALA A 38 24.48 -11.16 0.79
CA ALA A 38 25.57 -10.21 0.55
C ALA A 38 26.56 -10.06 1.73
N VAL A 39 26.15 -10.41 2.96
CA VAL A 39 26.99 -10.29 4.16
C VAL A 39 27.18 -11.62 4.90
N ARG A 40 26.92 -12.75 4.24
CA ARG A 40 26.93 -14.07 4.87
C ARG A 40 28.28 -14.39 5.54
N GLU A 41 29.39 -13.88 5.00
CA GLU A 41 30.73 -14.05 5.57
C GLU A 41 30.92 -13.27 6.88
N LYS A 42 30.27 -12.10 7.00
CA LYS A 42 30.36 -11.20 8.17
C LYS A 42 29.32 -11.56 9.23
N VAL A 43 28.13 -12.00 8.82
CA VAL A 43 27.00 -12.32 9.68
C VAL A 43 26.80 -13.83 9.71
N LYS A 44 27.33 -14.49 10.75
CA LYS A 44 27.31 -15.96 10.88
C LYS A 44 25.90 -16.58 10.90
N LYS A 45 24.88 -15.83 11.32
CA LYS A 45 23.52 -16.35 11.50
C LYS A 45 22.46 -15.43 10.91
N LYS A 46 21.63 -16.00 10.04
CA LYS A 46 20.49 -15.31 9.44
C LYS A 46 19.45 -14.87 10.46
N PRO A 47 18.92 -13.64 10.37
CA PRO A 47 17.83 -13.18 11.23
C PRO A 47 16.55 -14.01 11.08
N LYS A 48 15.86 -14.27 12.20
CA LYS A 48 14.66 -15.14 12.24
C LYS A 48 13.38 -14.36 11.91
N THR A 49 12.76 -14.64 10.78
CA THR A 49 11.58 -13.90 10.28
C THR A 49 10.21 -14.54 10.59
N TYR A 50 10.16 -15.66 11.33
CA TYR A 50 8.90 -16.34 11.74
C TYR A 50 7.88 -16.60 10.61
N ARG A 51 8.32 -16.69 9.34
CA ARG A 51 7.49 -16.72 8.12
C ARG A 51 6.28 -17.65 8.21
N LYS A 52 6.53 -18.91 8.62
CA LYS A 52 5.49 -19.95 8.75
C LYS A 52 4.42 -19.56 9.78
N LEU A 53 4.83 -19.03 10.93
CA LEU A 53 3.91 -18.60 11.98
C LEU A 53 3.14 -17.35 11.56
N ALA A 54 3.81 -16.36 10.98
CA ALA A 54 3.19 -15.13 10.52
C ALA A 54 2.16 -15.36 9.41
N ARG A 55 2.45 -16.27 8.47
CA ARG A 55 1.50 -16.73 7.44
C ARG A 55 0.29 -17.44 8.05
N LYS A 56 0.50 -18.34 9.01
CA LYS A 56 -0.62 -19.02 9.71
C LYS A 56 -1.52 -18.01 10.44
N ASP A 57 -0.93 -17.05 11.15
CA ASP A 57 -1.64 -15.98 11.85
C ASP A 57 -2.48 -15.12 10.89
N TYR A 58 -1.93 -14.78 9.72
CA TYR A 58 -2.65 -14.08 8.66
C TYR A 58 -3.83 -14.90 8.13
N LEU A 59 -3.58 -16.14 7.70
CA LEU A 59 -4.59 -17.00 7.08
C LEU A 59 -5.77 -17.30 8.01
N LYS A 60 -5.53 -17.39 9.33
CA LYS A 60 -6.58 -17.59 10.34
C LYS A 60 -7.68 -16.51 10.30
N VAL A 61 -7.35 -15.29 9.86
CA VAL A 61 -8.30 -14.19 9.73
C VAL A 61 -8.69 -13.96 8.27
N ALA A 62 -7.75 -14.03 7.34
CA ALA A 62 -7.98 -13.77 5.92
C ALA A 62 -8.97 -14.75 5.27
N LYS A 63 -9.03 -16.01 5.73
CA LYS A 63 -9.97 -17.03 5.21
C LYS A 63 -11.41 -16.86 5.72
N LYS A 64 -11.67 -15.97 6.67
CA LYS A 64 -13.01 -15.79 7.24
C LYS A 64 -13.83 -14.85 6.36
N ARG A 65 -15.06 -15.24 6.02
CA ARG A 65 -15.98 -14.39 5.24
C ARG A 65 -16.29 -13.05 5.91
N LYS A 66 -16.52 -13.04 7.24
CA LYS A 66 -16.81 -11.82 8.03
C LYS A 66 -16.07 -11.85 9.37
N PRO A 67 -14.77 -11.49 9.42
CA PRO A 67 -14.03 -11.44 10.67
C PRO A 67 -14.49 -10.28 11.56
N ARG A 68 -14.69 -10.54 12.85
CA ARG A 68 -15.09 -9.48 13.82
C ARG A 68 -14.01 -8.39 13.90
N THR A 69 -14.40 -7.15 14.17
CA THR A 69 -13.47 -6.00 14.29
C THR A 69 -12.31 -6.27 15.26
N LYS A 70 -12.60 -6.87 16.43
CA LYS A 70 -11.57 -7.27 17.40
C LYS A 70 -10.56 -8.28 16.83
N GLN A 71 -11.03 -9.23 16.00
CA GLN A 71 -10.16 -10.22 15.34
C GLN A 71 -9.28 -9.56 14.27
N ARG A 72 -9.87 -8.68 13.43
CA ARG A 72 -9.12 -7.90 12.44
C ARG A 72 -8.02 -7.07 13.10
N LYS A 73 -8.37 -6.30 14.14
CA LYS A 73 -7.42 -5.46 14.89
C LYS A 73 -6.29 -6.27 15.52
N LYS A 74 -6.60 -7.45 16.07
CA LYS A 74 -5.57 -8.36 16.62
C LYS A 74 -4.63 -8.90 15.53
N ALA A 75 -5.16 -9.25 14.35
CA ALA A 75 -4.35 -9.72 13.24
C ALA A 75 -3.45 -8.63 12.64
N ILE A 76 -3.99 -7.41 12.48
CA ILE A 76 -3.22 -6.23 12.05
C ILE A 76 -2.07 -5.97 13.03
N LYS A 77 -2.33 -5.97 14.35
CA LYS A 77 -1.28 -5.82 15.37
C LYS A 77 -0.16 -6.85 15.20
N LYS A 78 -0.52 -8.12 14.99
CA LYS A 78 0.45 -9.19 14.78
C LYS A 78 1.29 -8.98 13.51
N GLN A 79 0.65 -8.65 12.39
CA GLN A 79 1.39 -8.40 11.14
C GLN A 79 2.31 -7.17 11.26
N LEU A 80 1.86 -6.08 11.90
CA LEU A 80 2.70 -4.93 12.22
C LEU A 80 3.93 -5.32 13.07
N GLN A 81 3.78 -6.20 14.05
CA GLN A 81 4.90 -6.67 14.87
C GLN A 81 5.89 -7.54 14.08
N TYR A 82 5.41 -8.38 13.17
CA TYR A 82 6.29 -9.14 12.28
C TYR A 82 7.05 -8.21 11.32
N LEU A 83 6.34 -7.28 10.69
CA LEU A 83 6.95 -6.31 9.76
C LEU A 83 7.94 -5.39 10.48
N LYS A 84 7.62 -4.87 11.68
CA LYS A 84 8.55 -4.08 12.51
C LYS A 84 9.86 -4.83 12.74
N ARG A 85 9.78 -6.11 13.10
CA ARG A 85 10.96 -6.94 13.35
C ARG A 85 11.77 -7.14 12.08
N ASN A 86 11.10 -7.37 10.94
CA ASN A 86 11.78 -7.55 9.67
C ASN A 86 12.51 -6.27 9.23
N LEU A 87 11.88 -5.09 9.36
CA LEU A 87 12.53 -3.80 9.10
C LEU A 87 13.76 -3.61 10.01
N GLY A 88 13.65 -3.92 11.31
CA GLY A 88 14.80 -3.88 12.20
C GLY A 88 15.93 -4.87 11.83
N HIS A 89 15.60 -6.04 11.28
CA HIS A 89 16.63 -6.95 10.74
C HIS A 89 17.30 -6.40 9.48
N ILE A 90 16.56 -5.70 8.62
CA ILE A 90 17.13 -5.04 7.43
C ILE A 90 18.14 -3.97 7.88
N GLU A 91 17.76 -3.13 8.85
CA GLU A 91 18.66 -2.12 9.44
C GLU A 91 19.93 -2.76 10.02
N GLN A 92 19.80 -3.87 10.76
CA GLN A 92 20.95 -4.60 11.33
C GLN A 92 21.87 -5.19 10.25
N LEU A 93 21.31 -5.73 9.17
CA LEU A 93 22.10 -6.25 8.05
C LEU A 93 22.86 -5.13 7.34
N MET A 94 22.22 -3.98 7.16
CA MET A 94 22.88 -2.78 6.61
C MET A 94 24.03 -2.32 7.51
N GLN A 95 23.84 -2.29 8.83
CA GLN A 95 24.90 -1.98 9.80
C GLN A 95 26.07 -2.98 9.76
N ALA A 96 25.79 -4.25 9.43
CA ALA A 96 26.81 -5.28 9.24
C ALA A 96 27.55 -5.17 7.87
N GLY A 97 27.24 -4.15 7.07
CA GLY A 97 27.88 -3.85 5.80
C GLY A 97 27.12 -4.36 4.58
N ALA A 98 25.83 -4.68 4.70
CA ALA A 98 25.00 -4.99 3.53
C ALA A 98 24.70 -3.70 2.77
N LEU A 99 25.13 -3.66 1.52
CA LEU A 99 24.92 -2.51 0.65
C LEU A 99 23.53 -2.56 0.01
N LEU A 100 22.85 -1.41 -0.03
CA LEU A 100 21.54 -1.30 -0.68
C LEU A 100 21.65 -1.47 -2.20
N GLU A 101 22.82 -1.19 -2.76
CA GLU A 101 23.23 -1.49 -4.14
C GLU A 101 23.16 -3.00 -4.45
N GLY A 102 23.22 -3.85 -3.42
CA GLY A 102 23.00 -5.30 -3.55
C GLY A 102 21.54 -5.69 -3.81
N LEU A 103 20.59 -4.74 -3.70
CA LEU A 103 19.20 -4.93 -4.09
C LEU A 103 18.97 -4.49 -5.54
N SER A 104 18.10 -5.20 -6.24
CA SER A 104 17.62 -4.68 -7.53
C SER A 104 16.85 -3.37 -7.33
N ALA A 105 16.82 -2.51 -8.36
CA ALA A 105 16.05 -1.27 -8.31
C ALA A 105 14.58 -1.49 -7.92
N ALA A 106 13.99 -2.62 -8.33
CA ALA A 106 12.64 -3.01 -7.95
C ALA A 106 12.53 -3.35 -6.45
N GLN A 107 13.50 -4.07 -5.90
CA GLN A 107 13.54 -4.42 -4.47
C GLN A 107 13.78 -3.19 -3.60
N TYR A 108 14.66 -2.28 -4.03
CA TYR A 108 14.88 -1.01 -3.33
C TYR A 108 13.61 -0.16 -3.31
N LYS A 109 12.96 0.06 -4.46
CA LYS A 109 11.65 0.75 -4.52
C LYS A 109 10.62 0.08 -3.61
N ARG A 110 10.57 -1.26 -3.60
CA ARG A 110 9.68 -2.02 -2.73
C ARG A 110 9.99 -1.81 -1.26
N LEU A 111 11.27 -1.73 -0.86
CA LEU A 111 11.69 -1.42 0.50
C LEU A 111 11.17 -0.05 0.98
N LEU A 112 11.26 0.98 0.13
CA LEU A 112 10.73 2.31 0.43
C LEU A 112 9.21 2.25 0.65
N VAL A 113 8.49 1.59 -0.25
CA VAL A 113 7.03 1.44 -0.19
C VAL A 113 6.59 0.67 1.06
N ILE A 114 7.25 -0.45 1.42
CA ILE A 114 6.87 -1.23 2.62
C ILE A 114 7.17 -0.48 3.92
N THR A 115 8.22 0.34 3.92
CA THR A 115 8.57 1.19 5.07
C THR A 115 7.49 2.24 5.29
N GLU A 116 7.02 2.87 4.21
CA GLU A 116 5.92 3.84 4.28
C GLU A 116 4.59 3.16 4.65
N VAL A 117 4.28 1.99 4.09
CA VAL A 117 3.13 1.18 4.51
C VAL A 117 3.17 0.87 6.00
N TYR A 118 4.33 0.48 6.53
CA TYR A 118 4.50 0.22 7.96
C TYR A 118 4.19 1.46 8.79
N ARG A 119 4.77 2.62 8.43
CA ARG A 119 4.54 3.90 9.09
C ARG A 119 3.05 4.26 9.08
N GLN A 120 2.41 4.23 7.91
CA GLN A 120 1.00 4.59 7.75
C GLN A 120 0.09 3.67 8.58
N GLN A 121 0.28 2.36 8.47
CA GLN A 121 -0.53 1.37 9.18
C GLN A 121 -0.32 1.43 10.70
N GLN A 122 0.90 1.74 11.16
CA GLN A 122 1.18 1.94 12.58
C GLN A 122 0.44 3.17 13.13
N VAL A 123 0.49 4.30 12.42
CA VAL A 123 -0.22 5.53 12.79
C VAL A 123 -1.73 5.28 12.84
N MET A 124 -2.29 4.67 11.80
CA MET A 124 -3.72 4.33 11.75
C MET A 124 -4.14 3.41 12.89
N TYR A 125 -3.31 2.40 13.21
CA TYR A 125 -3.57 1.47 14.30
C TYR A 125 -3.58 2.17 15.67
N GLN A 126 -2.61 3.04 15.93
CA GLN A 126 -2.47 3.79 17.19
C GLN A 126 -3.61 4.80 17.37
N LYS A 127 -3.89 5.59 16.34
CA LYS A 127 -4.97 6.59 16.34
C LYS A 127 -6.37 5.98 16.25
N LYS A 128 -6.49 4.66 16.07
CA LYS A 128 -7.75 3.96 15.81
C LYS A 128 -8.49 4.57 14.59
N SER A 129 -7.74 5.04 13.60
CA SER A 129 -8.25 5.70 12.39
C SER A 129 -8.26 4.74 11.21
N GLN A 130 -9.11 5.02 10.22
CA GLN A 130 -9.10 4.40 8.89
C GLN A 130 -8.67 5.37 7.79
N ARG A 131 -8.32 6.60 8.16
CA ARG A 131 -7.84 7.66 7.27
C ARG A 131 -6.39 7.99 7.59
N ILE A 132 -5.61 8.15 6.53
CA ILE A 132 -4.31 8.81 6.48
C ILE A 132 -4.18 9.43 5.10
N ASP A 133 -3.51 10.58 5.01
CA ASP A 133 -3.24 11.21 3.73
C ASP A 133 -2.18 10.40 2.96
N ASP A 134 -2.24 10.45 1.63
CA ASP A 134 -1.38 9.67 0.72
C ASP A 134 -1.36 8.16 1.01
N ARG A 135 -2.51 7.62 1.42
CA ARG A 135 -2.62 6.21 1.82
C ARG A 135 -2.18 5.29 0.69
N ILE A 136 -1.19 4.45 0.99
CA ILE A 136 -0.77 3.36 0.11
C ILE A 136 -1.78 2.22 0.24
N VAL A 137 -2.41 1.89 -0.89
CA VAL A 137 -3.44 0.85 -0.99
C VAL A 137 -2.97 -0.37 -1.78
N SER A 138 -1.84 -0.25 -2.49
CA SER A 138 -1.19 -1.33 -3.22
C SER A 138 0.32 -1.16 -3.17
N ILE A 139 1.05 -2.25 -2.89
CA ILE A 139 2.52 -2.23 -2.88
C ILE A 139 3.09 -2.25 -4.30
N SER A 140 2.42 -2.92 -5.24
CA SER A 140 2.84 -2.96 -6.64
C SER A 140 2.52 -1.66 -7.38
N GLN A 141 1.44 -0.97 -6.99
CA GLN A 141 0.98 0.27 -7.59
C GLN A 141 0.78 1.34 -6.49
N PRO A 142 1.88 1.84 -5.89
CA PRO A 142 1.82 2.72 -4.73
C PRO A 142 1.34 4.14 -5.05
N HIS A 143 1.15 4.49 -6.31
CA HIS A 143 0.57 5.77 -6.75
C HIS A 143 -0.96 5.75 -6.76
N ILE A 144 -1.60 4.58 -6.79
CA ILE A 144 -3.07 4.49 -6.73
C ILE A 144 -3.54 5.04 -5.38
N ARG A 145 -4.61 5.83 -5.41
CA ARG A 145 -5.25 6.41 -4.23
C ARG A 145 -6.69 5.94 -4.08
N PRO A 146 -7.22 5.94 -2.84
CA PRO A 146 -8.65 5.83 -2.61
C PRO A 146 -9.38 7.11 -3.03
N ILE A 147 -10.38 6.99 -3.90
CA ILE A 147 -11.28 8.07 -4.33
C ILE A 147 -12.65 7.82 -3.71
N VAL A 148 -13.06 8.69 -2.77
CA VAL A 148 -14.35 8.55 -2.06
C VAL A 148 -15.50 9.00 -2.96
N ARG A 149 -16.53 8.16 -3.09
CA ARG A 149 -17.77 8.50 -3.81
C ARG A 149 -18.87 8.89 -2.84
N GLY A 150 -19.65 9.91 -3.21
CA GLY A 150 -20.88 10.31 -2.51
C GLY A 150 -22.17 9.62 -3.02
N LYS A 151 -22.06 8.73 -4.00
CA LYS A 151 -23.20 8.07 -4.67
C LYS A 151 -23.45 6.67 -4.07
N ALA A 152 -24.67 6.14 -4.22
CA ALA A 152 -25.03 4.79 -3.76
C ALA A 152 -24.16 3.71 -4.43
N GLY A 153 -23.76 2.67 -3.69
CA GLY A 153 -22.91 1.58 -4.18
C GLY A 153 -21.57 1.48 -3.43
N THR A 154 -20.46 1.33 -4.18
CA THR A 154 -19.11 1.27 -3.60
C THR A 154 -18.69 2.64 -3.09
N SER A 155 -18.39 2.75 -1.79
CA SER A 155 -18.06 4.02 -1.15
C SER A 155 -16.69 4.59 -1.56
N VAL A 156 -15.77 3.74 -2.04
CA VAL A 156 -14.41 4.11 -2.42
C VAL A 156 -13.98 3.34 -3.65
N GLU A 157 -13.55 4.05 -4.68
CA GLU A 157 -12.89 3.50 -5.86
C GLU A 157 -11.38 3.68 -5.76
N PHE A 158 -10.62 2.92 -6.56
CA PHE A 158 -9.18 2.95 -6.52
C PHE A 158 -8.65 3.07 -7.94
N GLY A 159 -8.02 4.19 -8.24
CA GLY A 159 -7.49 4.45 -9.56
C GLY A 159 -7.23 5.93 -9.82
N ALA A 160 -7.10 6.28 -11.09
CA ALA A 160 -6.91 7.68 -11.49
C ALA A 160 -8.27 8.37 -11.53
N LYS A 161 -8.38 9.54 -10.91
CA LYS A 161 -9.51 10.44 -11.13
C LYS A 161 -9.30 11.20 -12.43
N ILE A 162 -10.31 11.18 -13.29
CA ILE A 162 -10.31 11.90 -14.56
C ILE A 162 -11.44 12.91 -14.59
N SER A 163 -11.21 14.04 -15.25
CA SER A 163 -12.26 14.99 -15.65
C SER A 163 -12.43 14.91 -17.16
N VAL A 164 -13.66 14.67 -17.59
CA VAL A 164 -14.03 14.54 -18.99
C VAL A 164 -15.11 15.56 -19.29
N SER A 165 -14.96 16.25 -20.41
CA SER A 165 -15.98 17.15 -20.93
C SER A 165 -16.49 16.65 -22.27
N CYS A 166 -17.80 16.73 -22.47
CA CYS A 166 -18.48 16.33 -23.70
C CYS A 166 -19.06 17.57 -24.39
N LEU A 167 -18.68 17.75 -25.65
CA LEU A 167 -19.24 18.75 -26.56
C LEU A 167 -19.60 18.05 -27.86
N ASP A 168 -20.89 18.07 -28.20
CA ASP A 168 -21.49 17.33 -29.31
C ASP A 168 -21.10 15.84 -29.29
N GLU A 169 -20.41 15.33 -30.31
CA GLU A 169 -19.95 13.94 -30.44
C GLU A 169 -18.54 13.70 -29.87
N TYR A 170 -17.90 14.71 -29.31
CA TYR A 170 -16.51 14.65 -28.84
C TYR A 170 -16.42 14.61 -27.32
N ALA A 171 -15.55 13.75 -26.81
CA ALA A 171 -15.16 13.68 -25.41
C ALA A 171 -13.71 14.14 -25.26
N PHE A 172 -13.50 15.19 -24.46
CA PHE A 172 -12.18 15.76 -24.17
C PHE A 172 -11.77 15.42 -22.75
N LEU A 173 -10.59 14.80 -22.63
CA LEU A 173 -9.96 14.52 -21.36
C LEU A 173 -9.23 15.78 -20.88
N TYR A 174 -9.78 16.42 -19.84
CA TYR A 174 -9.24 17.68 -19.31
C TYR A 174 -8.11 17.45 -18.31
N ARG A 175 -8.33 16.50 -17.38
CA ARG A 175 -7.41 16.25 -16.28
C ARG A 175 -7.35 14.76 -15.97
N VAL A 176 -6.13 14.28 -15.71
CA VAL A 176 -5.88 12.97 -15.11
C VAL A 176 -5.03 13.19 -13.86
N SER A 177 -5.49 12.68 -12.73
CA SER A 177 -4.72 12.72 -11.49
C SER A 177 -4.91 11.43 -10.70
N TRP A 178 -3.85 11.00 -10.01
CA TRP A 178 -3.98 9.94 -9.02
C TRP A 178 -4.52 10.45 -7.70
N ASP A 179 -4.45 11.76 -7.46
CA ASP A 179 -5.00 12.40 -6.28
C ASP A 179 -6.45 12.85 -6.51
N ASN A 180 -7.21 12.91 -5.42
CA ASN A 180 -8.57 13.44 -5.51
C ASN A 180 -8.52 14.96 -5.69
N PHE A 181 -9.26 15.49 -6.66
CA PHE A 181 -9.41 16.92 -6.89
C PHE A 181 -10.88 17.35 -6.87
N ASN A 182 -11.14 18.62 -6.59
CA ASN A 182 -12.49 19.17 -6.60
C ASN A 182 -12.89 19.61 -8.01
N GLU A 183 -13.97 19.03 -8.53
CA GLU A 183 -14.52 19.28 -9.86
C GLU A 183 -14.97 20.73 -10.06
N SER A 184 -15.43 21.39 -8.99
CA SER A 184 -15.96 22.76 -9.10
C SER A 184 -14.89 23.80 -9.42
N VAL A 185 -13.61 23.45 -9.23
CA VAL A 185 -12.47 24.34 -9.56
C VAL A 185 -12.18 24.26 -11.05
N ASP A 186 -12.22 23.06 -11.63
CA ASP A 186 -11.92 22.81 -13.03
C ASP A 186 -13.08 23.26 -13.95
N LEU A 187 -14.29 23.47 -13.41
CA LEU A 187 -15.46 23.88 -14.19
C LEU A 187 -15.31 25.28 -14.83
N LYS A 188 -14.57 26.20 -14.19
CA LYS A 188 -14.37 27.55 -14.74
C LYS A 188 -13.44 27.54 -15.95
N GLU A 189 -12.32 26.81 -15.84
CA GLU A 189 -11.34 26.68 -16.93
C GLU A 189 -11.86 25.84 -18.11
N GLN A 190 -12.94 25.07 -17.91
CA GLN A 190 -13.59 24.30 -18.97
C GLN A 190 -14.65 25.09 -19.75
N ILE A 191 -15.13 26.22 -19.22
CA ILE A 191 -16.20 27.03 -19.84
C ILE A 191 -15.61 28.25 -20.58
N GLU A 192 -14.43 28.72 -20.17
CA GLU A 192 -13.62 29.72 -20.91
C GLU A 192 -12.82 29.08 -22.06
#